data_AF-A0A962Y1E4-F1
#
_entry.id   AF-A0A962Y1E4-F1
#
_cell.length_a   1.000
_cell.length_b   1.000
_cell.length_c   1.000
_cell.angle_alpha   90.00
_cell.angle_beta   90.00
_cell.angle_gamma   90.00
#
_symmetry.space_group_name_H-M   'P 1'
#
loop_
_entity.id
_entity.type
_entity.pdbx_description
1 polymer ?
#
loop_
_entity_poly.entity_id
_entity_poly.type
_entity_poly.pdbx_seq_one_letter_code
_entity_poly.pdbx_strand_id
1 'polypeptide(L)'
;MGQGSEQMVDDHEKATQYLYELALKLLELGGSDIFITAGSPPALKVNQLVRRLGDQRLRPQQTMLLVRSIMNDRQVREFDQHREVNFS
;
A
#
# COMPACT_ATOMS: atom_id res chain seq x y z
N MET A 1 -1.42 -20.43 -17.92
CA MET A 1 -0.53 -19.33 -17.50
C MET A 1 -1.39 -18.27 -16.84
N GLY A 2 -1.21 -18.00 -15.55
CA GLY A 2 -2.06 -17.02 -14.86
C GLY A 2 -2.23 -17.23 -13.35
N GLN A 3 -1.27 -17.86 -12.68
CA GLN A 3 -1.26 -17.95 -11.21
C GLN A 3 0.10 -17.42 -10.77
N GLY A 4 0.15 -16.17 -10.30
CA GLY A 4 1.40 -15.52 -9.90
C GLY A 4 1.24 -14.23 -9.11
N SER A 5 0.10 -13.54 -9.19
CA SER A 5 -0.09 -12.25 -8.51
C SER A 5 -0.86 -12.33 -7.17
N GLU A 6 -1.59 -13.42 -6.90
CA GLU A 6 -2.44 -13.54 -5.70
C GLU A 6 -1.66 -13.62 -4.36
N GLN A 7 -0.35 -13.87 -4.40
CA GLN A 7 0.48 -14.14 -3.21
C GLN A 7 1.42 -12.99 -2.78
N MET A 8 1.27 -11.77 -3.31
CA MET A 8 2.31 -10.74 -3.10
C MET A 8 2.44 -10.17 -1.67
N VAL A 9 1.41 -10.26 -0.83
CA VAL A 9 1.41 -9.65 0.52
C VAL A 9 0.73 -10.58 1.52
N ASP A 10 1.51 -11.43 2.17
CA ASP A 10 1.10 -12.38 3.21
C ASP A 10 1.86 -12.20 4.53
N ASP A 11 3.05 -11.59 4.49
CA ASP A 11 3.86 -11.24 5.65
C ASP A 11 4.38 -9.79 5.61
N HIS A 12 4.99 -9.36 6.72
CA HIS A 12 5.47 -7.99 6.90
C HIS A 12 6.63 -7.64 5.97
N GLU A 13 7.52 -8.59 5.66
CA GLU A 13 8.67 -8.34 4.79
C GLU A 13 8.21 -8.06 3.36
N LYS A 14 7.32 -8.91 2.83
CA LYS A 14 6.74 -8.72 1.50
C LYS A 14 5.85 -7.49 1.43
N ALA A 15 5.13 -7.15 2.50
CA ALA A 15 4.37 -5.91 2.57
C ALA A 15 5.26 -4.66 2.41
N THR A 16 6.38 -4.62 3.14
CA THR A 16 7.36 -3.52 3.04
C THR A 16 7.99 -3.47 1.66
N GLN A 17 8.40 -4.61 1.11
CA GLN A 17 8.95 -4.69 -0.24
C GLN A 17 7.95 -4.20 -1.30
N TYR A 18 6.68 -4.59 -1.19
CA TYR A 18 5.64 -4.17 -2.11
C TYR A 18 5.38 -2.65 -2.04
N LEU A 19 5.33 -2.06 -0.85
CA LEU A 19 5.22 -0.60 -0.71
C LEU A 19 6.43 0.12 -1.32
N TYR A 20 7.62 -0.43 -1.15
CA TYR A 20 8.83 0.12 -1.77
C TYR A 20 8.77 0.09 -3.29
N GLU A 21 8.30 -1.02 -3.88
CA GLU A 21 8.07 -1.13 -5.33
C GLU A 21 7.03 -0.12 -5.85
N LEU A 22 5.95 0.08 -5.09
CA LEU A 22 4.94 1.09 -5.41
C LEU A 22 5.53 2.51 -5.37
N ALA A 23 6.40 2.81 -4.40
CA ALA A 23 7.09 4.09 -4.29
C ALA A 23 8.08 4.32 -5.45
N LEU A 24 8.86 3.31 -5.83
CA LEU A 24 9.73 3.39 -7.01
C LEU A 24 8.93 3.66 -8.28
N LYS A 25 7.79 2.98 -8.45
CA LYS A 25 6.90 3.18 -9.59
C LYS A 25 6.23 4.56 -9.59
N LEU A 26 5.89 5.09 -8.41
CA LEU A 26 5.40 6.47 -8.26
C LEU A 26 6.45 7.46 -8.78
N LEU A 27 7.72 7.30 -8.38
CA LEU A 27 8.83 8.15 -8.83
C LEU A 27 9.06 8.05 -10.35
N GLU A 28 9.09 6.83 -10.89
CA GLU A 28 9.25 6.59 -12.34
C GLU A 28 8.17 7.30 -13.17
N LEU A 29 6.93 7.29 -12.68
CA LEU A 29 5.79 7.89 -13.34
C LEU A 29 5.61 9.39 -13.04
N GLY A 30 6.45 9.98 -12.20
CA GLY A 30 6.31 11.38 -11.75
C GLY A 30 5.00 11.63 -10.99
N GLY A 31 4.54 10.65 -10.21
CA GLY A 31 3.32 10.77 -9.40
C GLY A 31 3.55 11.43 -8.04
N SER A 32 2.45 11.78 -7.36
CA SER A 32 2.48 12.47 -6.06
C SER A 32 2.00 11.64 -4.87
N ASP A 33 1.08 10.70 -5.09
CA ASP A 33 0.41 9.98 -4.00
C ASP A 33 0.24 8.48 -4.33
N ILE A 34 0.32 7.64 -3.30
CA ILE A 34 -0.03 6.22 -3.33
C ILE A 34 -1.32 6.03 -2.53
N PHE A 35 -2.32 5.38 -3.13
CA PHE A 35 -3.56 5.01 -2.47
C PHE A 35 -3.60 3.51 -2.22
N ILE A 36 -3.78 3.16 -0.94
CA ILE A 36 -3.98 1.79 -0.46
C ILE A 36 -5.38 1.70 0.14
N THR A 37 -6.26 0.90 -0.47
CA THR A 37 -7.67 0.82 -0.05
C THR A 37 -8.20 -0.60 -0.19
N ALA A 38 -8.84 -1.11 0.86
CA ALA A 38 -9.44 -2.45 0.84
C ALA A 38 -10.54 -2.53 -0.24
N GLY A 39 -10.59 -3.64 -0.95
CA GLY A 39 -11.53 -3.89 -2.05
C GLY A 39 -11.19 -3.17 -3.36
N SER A 40 -10.08 -2.43 -3.43
CA SER A 40 -9.59 -1.77 -4.64
C SER A 40 -8.15 -2.21 -4.95
N PRO A 41 -7.71 -2.16 -6.22
CA PRO A 41 -6.29 -2.23 -6.54
C PRO A 41 -5.55 -1.02 -5.95
N PRO A 42 -4.25 -1.15 -5.67
CA PRO A 42 -3.42 0.02 -5.37
C PRO A 42 -3.53 1.03 -6.51
N ALA A 43 -3.45 2.31 -6.20
CA ALA A 43 -3.51 3.36 -7.20
C ALA A 43 -2.45 4.43 -6.94
N LEU A 44 -2.02 5.10 -8.01
CA LEU A 44 -1.10 6.23 -7.95
C LEU A 44 -1.81 7.47 -8.47
N LYS A 45 -1.55 8.63 -7.87
CA LYS A 45 -1.90 9.91 -8.49
C LYS A 45 -0.78 10.35 -9.41
N VAL A 46 -1.06 10.43 -10.71
CA VAL A 46 -0.11 10.89 -11.74
C VAL A 46 -0.80 11.95 -12.58
N ASN A 47 -0.18 13.12 -12.73
CA ASN A 47 -0.75 14.25 -13.48
C ASN A 47 -2.20 14.58 -13.05
N GLN A 48 -2.44 14.64 -11.73
CA GLN A 48 -3.74 14.88 -11.11
C GLN A 48 -4.82 13.81 -11.33
N LEU A 49 -4.49 12.70 -12.01
CA LEU A 49 -5.41 11.59 -12.24
C LEU A 49 -5.01 10.39 -11.37
N VAL A 50 -6.01 9.77 -10.74
CA VAL A 50 -5.81 8.52 -9.99
C VAL A 50 -5.84 7.34 -10.97
N ARG A 51 -4.74 6.61 -11.06
CA ARG A 51 -4.56 5.45 -11.95
C ARG A 51 -4.36 4.19 -11.12
N ARG A 52 -5.24 3.21 -11.29
CA ARG A 52 -5.11 1.89 -10.64
C ARG A 52 -3.95 1.11 -11.26
N LEU A 53 -3.25 0.35 -10.42
CA LEU A 53 -2.17 -0.54 -10.82
C LEU A 53 -2.71 -1.96 -10.91
N GLY A 54 -3.11 -2.35 -12.12
CA GLY A 54 -3.70 -3.66 -12.40
C GLY A 54 -5.11 -3.80 -11.82
N ASP A 55 -5.57 -5.06 -11.75
CA ASP A 55 -6.97 -5.39 -11.45
C ASP A 55 -7.14 -6.09 -10.09
N GLN A 56 -6.04 -6.49 -9.45
CA GLN A 56 -6.09 -7.25 -8.21
C GLN A 56 -6.45 -6.35 -7.02
N ARG A 57 -7.58 -6.65 -6.40
CA ARG A 57 -8.10 -5.91 -5.25
C ARG A 57 -7.39 -6.34 -3.97
N LEU A 58 -7.00 -5.37 -3.15
CA LEU A 58 -6.42 -5.62 -1.83
C LEU A 58 -7.49 -6.10 -0.85
N ARG A 59 -7.21 -7.19 -0.12
CA ARG A 59 -8.08 -7.62 0.99
C ARG A 59 -7.86 -6.73 2.22
N PRO A 60 -8.84 -6.61 3.13
CA PRO A 60 -8.68 -5.82 4.36
C PRO A 60 -7.41 -6.15 5.17
N GLN A 61 -7.08 -7.43 5.28
CA GLN A 61 -5.88 -7.91 5.97
C GLN A 61 -4.60 -7.42 5.28
N GLN A 62 -4.57 -7.40 3.95
CA GLN A 62 -3.41 -6.96 3.17
C GLN A 62 -3.21 -5.46 3.31
N THR A 63 -4.29 -4.66 3.23
CA THR A 63 -4.19 -3.21 3.48
C THR A 63 -3.69 -2.91 4.89
N MET A 64 -4.14 -3.64 5.90
CA MET A 64 -3.66 -3.47 7.27
C MET A 64 -2.18 -3.82 7.39
N LEU A 65 -1.75 -4.92 6.76
CA LEU A 65 -0.36 -5.36 6.78
C LEU A 65 0.55 -4.35 6.09
N LEU A 66 0.15 -3.81 4.93
CA LEU A 66 0.89 -2.77 4.21
C LEU A 66 1.09 -1.53 5.07
N VAL A 67 0.02 -0.94 5.58
CA VAL A 67 0.17 0.33 6.32
C VAL A 67 0.94 0.12 7.62
N ARG A 68 0.75 -1.01 8.33
CA ARG A 68 1.52 -1.32 9.54
C ARG A 68 3.00 -1.64 9.27
N SER A 69 3.35 -2.16 8.09
CA SER A 69 4.71 -2.62 7.83
C SER A 69 5.76 -1.51 7.77
N ILE A 70 5.30 -0.25 7.72
CA ILE A 70 6.13 0.95 7.71
C ILE A 70 5.99 1.78 9.00
N MET A 71 5.12 1.38 9.93
CA MET A 71 4.91 2.08 11.20
C MET A 71 5.91 1.62 12.26
N ASN A 72 6.35 2.54 13.11
CA ASN A 72 7.00 2.20 14.38
C ASN A 72 5.98 1.94 15.50
N ASP A 73 6.45 1.42 16.64
CA ASP A 73 5.59 1.08 17.79
C ASP A 73 4.72 2.25 18.30
N ARG A 74 5.24 3.48 18.24
CA ARG A 74 4.47 4.66 18.65
C ARG A 74 3.33 4.91 17.67
N GLN A 75 3.61 4.90 16.38
CA GLN A 75 2.62 5.11 15.32
C GLN A 75 1.55 4.01 15.31
N VAL A 76 1.94 2.76 15.55
CA VAL A 76 1.00 1.64 15.70
C VAL A 76 0.01 1.90 16.84
N ARG A 77 0.51 2.33 18.01
CA ARG A 77 -0.35 2.66 19.16
C ARG A 77 -1.28 3.82 18.86
N GLU A 78 -0.78 4.87 18.23
CA GLU A 78 -1.60 6.04 17.83
C GLU A 78 -2.70 5.62 16.85
N PHE A 79 -2.36 4.80 15.84
CA PHE A 79 -3.32 4.26 14.88
C PHE A 79 -4.36 3.35 15.54
N ASP A 80 -3.96 2.47 16.47
CA ASP A 80 -4.90 1.59 17.17
C ASP A 80 -5.91 2.37 18.03
N GLN A 81 -5.50 3.52 18.58
CA GLN A 81 -6.36 4.38 19.39
C GLN A 81 -7.26 5.28 18.54
N HIS A 82 -6.72 5.92 17.50
CA HIS A 82 -7.41 6.99 16.76
C HIS A 82 -7.90 6.55 15.38
N ARG A 83 -7.50 5.35 14.92
CA ARG A 83 -7.74 4.83 13.56
C ARG A 83 -7.12 5.68 12.46
N GLU A 84 -6.22 6.59 12.82
CA GLU A 84 -5.42 7.44 11.96
C GLU A 84 -4.06 7.69 12.60
N VAL A 85 -3.05 7.94 11.78
CA VAL A 85 -1.70 8.29 12.24
C VAL A 85 -0.98 9.08 11.16
N ASN A 86 -0.12 10.01 11.60
CA ASN A 86 0.81 10.71 10.72
C ASN A 86 2.24 10.19 10.98
N PHE A 87 3.05 10.15 9.93
CA PHE A 87 4.43 9.70 9.97
C PHE A 87 5.45 10.82 10.26
N SER A 88 4.99 12.07 10.42
CA SER A 88 5.78 13.26 10.74
C SER A 88 6.14 13.41 12.21
#